data_AF-A0A3L7Y4I7-F1
#
_entry.id   AF-A0A3L7Y4I7-F1
#
_cell.length_a   1.000
_cell.length_b   1.000
_cell.length_c   1.000
_cell.angle_alpha   90.00
_cell.angle_beta   90.00
_cell.angle_gamma   90.00
#
_symmetry.space_group_name_H-M   'P 1'
#
loop_
_entity.id
_entity.type
_entity.pdbx_description
1 polymer ?
#
loop_
_entity_poly.entity_id
_entity_poly.type
_entity_poly.pdbx_seq_one_letter_code
_entity_poly.pdbx_strand_id
1 'polypeptide(L)' 'GAQLSARWSKARRLQEAWRMCALVQPERLVSHRFALEDAPAAYRLLDQQPAAALQVLLTY' A
#
# COMPACT_ATOMS: atom_id res chain seq x y z
N GLY A 1 -17.18 19.87 -12.90
CA GLY A 1 -16.25 19.03 -12.12
C GLY A 1 -16.46 17.52 -12.23
N ALA A 2 -17.39 16.99 -13.05
CA ALA A 2 -17.72 15.56 -13.07
C ALA A 2 -17.44 14.82 -14.40
N GLN A 3 -16.92 15.48 -15.43
CA GLN A 3 -16.88 14.89 -16.78
C GLN A 3 -15.70 13.93 -17.02
N LEU A 4 -14.64 14.01 -16.20
CA LEU A 4 -13.49 13.09 -16.26
C LEU A 4 -13.72 11.77 -15.51
N SER A 5 -14.80 11.65 -14.71
CA SER A 5 -15.09 10.44 -13.93
C SER A 5 -15.89 9.38 -14.70
N ALA A 6 -16.55 9.74 -15.80
CA ALA A 6 -17.43 8.85 -16.56
C ALA A 6 -16.70 7.65 -17.20
N ARG A 7 -15.42 7.80 -17.56
CA ARG A 7 -14.59 6.69 -18.08
C ARG A 7 -13.94 5.86 -16.97
N TRP A 8 -13.97 6.32 -15.73
CA TRP A 8 -13.31 5.74 -14.56
C TRP A 8 -14.33 5.38 -13.49
N SER A 9 -15.30 4.54 -13.86
CA SER A 9 -16.18 3.92 -12.88
C SER A 9 -15.36 3.23 -11.80
N LYS A 10 -15.92 3.12 -10.58
CA LYS A 10 -15.27 2.43 -9.46
C LYS A 10 -14.83 1.01 -9.86
N ALA A 11 -15.69 0.29 -10.59
CA ALA A 11 -15.39 -1.04 -11.09
C ALA A 11 -14.17 -1.06 -12.03
N ARG A 12 -14.12 -0.13 -13.00
CA ARG A 12 -13.01 -0.05 -13.95
C ARG A 12 -11.70 0.35 -13.29
N ARG A 13 -11.73 1.27 -12.31
CA ARG A 13 -10.54 1.64 -11.54
C ARG A 13 -9.97 0.47 -10.74
N LEU A 14 -10.85 -0.31 -10.09
CA LEU A 14 -10.41 -1.47 -9.33
C LEU A 14 -9.81 -2.54 -10.24
N GLN A 15 -10.46 -2.84 -11.38
CA GLN A 15 -9.96 -3.79 -12.36
C GLN A 15 -8.57 -3.38 -12.90
N GLU A 16 -8.41 -2.10 -13.22
CA GLU A 16 -7.13 -1.58 -13.71
C GLU A 16 -6.04 -1.62 -12.64
N ALA A 17 -6.38 -1.28 -11.38
CA ALA A 17 -5.44 -1.40 -10.27
C ALA A 17 -4.97 -2.85 -10.06
N TRP A 18 -5.88 -3.83 -10.11
CA TRP A 18 -5.52 -5.24 -10.02
C TRP A 18 -4.59 -5.69 -11.16
N ARG A 19 -4.88 -5.27 -12.40
CA ARG A 19 -4.01 -5.52 -13.56
C ARG A 19 -2.62 -4.94 -13.33
N MET A 20 -2.54 -3.72 -12.80
CA MET A 20 -1.27 -3.07 -12.51
C MET A 20 -0.50 -3.75 -11.38
N CYS A 21 -1.17 -4.22 -10.31
CA CYS A 21 -0.53 -4.96 -9.22
C CYS A 21 0.23 -6.19 -9.73
N ALA A 22 -0.34 -6.93 -10.69
CA ALA A 22 0.33 -8.08 -11.30
C ALA A 22 1.58 -7.69 -12.10
N LEU A 23 1.57 -6.52 -12.74
CA LEU A 23 2.71 -6.04 -13.55
C LEU A 23 3.83 -5.47 -12.69
N VAL A 24 3.50 -4.61 -11.73
CA VAL A 24 4.50 -3.86 -10.95
C VAL A 24 4.95 -4.58 -9.69
N GLN A 25 4.19 -5.60 -9.25
CA GLN A 25 4.48 -6.43 -8.08
C GLN A 25 4.80 -5.57 -6.84
N PRO A 26 3.82 -4.80 -6.34
CA PRO A 26 4.05 -3.80 -5.29
C PRO A 26 4.53 -4.41 -3.97
N GLU A 27 4.40 -5.72 -3.78
CA GLU A 27 4.94 -6.44 -2.63
C GLU A 27 6.46 -6.23 -2.46
N ARG A 28 7.20 -6.01 -3.56
CA ARG A 28 8.64 -5.69 -3.51
C ARG A 28 8.95 -4.38 -2.78
N LEU A 29 7.97 -3.50 -2.64
CA LEU A 29 8.10 -2.24 -1.93
C LEU A 29 7.90 -2.42 -0.42
N VAL A 30 7.36 -3.56 0.02
CA VAL A 30 7.20 -3.89 1.44
C VAL A 30 8.57 -4.10 2.07
N SER A 31 9.06 -3.04 2.70
CA SER A 31 10.36 -3.02 3.38
C SER A 31 10.34 -3.73 4.72
N HIS A 32 9.21 -3.70 5.44
CA HIS A 32 9.08 -4.27 6.78
C HIS A 32 7.74 -4.95 6.96
N ARG A 33 7.75 -6.06 7.70
CA ARG A 33 6.56 -6.81 8.13
C ARG A 33 6.59 -6.95 9.64
N PHE A 34 5.46 -6.69 10.27
CA PHE A 34 5.29 -6.84 11.71
C PHE A 34 4.06 -7.69 11.98
N ALA A 35 4.12 -8.57 12.96
CA ALA A 35 2.90 -9.17 13.49
C ALA A 35 1.99 -8.08 14.06
N LEU A 36 0.68 -8.32 14.08
CA LEU A 36 -0.29 -7.31 14.50
C LEU A 36 -0.06 -6.86 15.95
N GLU A 37 0.33 -7.78 16.82
CA GLU A 37 0.73 -7.51 18.20
C GLU A 37 1.92 -6.53 18.31
N ASP A 38 2.77 -6.49 17.28
CA ASP A 38 3.97 -5.63 17.21
C ASP A 38 3.71 -4.30 16.48
N ALA A 39 2.45 -3.96 16.19
CA ALA A 39 2.09 -2.68 15.59
C ALA A 39 2.71 -1.46 16.30
N PRO A 40 2.83 -1.39 17.65
CA PRO A 40 3.51 -0.27 18.30
C PRO A 40 4.97 -0.09 17.86
N ALA A 41 5.70 -1.18 17.59
CA ALA A 41 7.07 -1.11 17.10
C ALA A 41 7.13 -0.60 15.65
N ALA A 42 6.17 -1.00 14.81
CA ALA A 42 6.01 -0.50 13.46
C ALA A 42 5.82 1.03 13.42
N TYR A 43 4.96 1.56 14.30
CA TYR A 43 4.75 3.00 14.39
C TYR A 43 5.99 3.75 14.89
N ARG A 44 6.72 3.19 15.86
CA ARG A 44 7.97 3.78 16.35
C ARG A 44 9.03 3.86 15.25
N LEU A 45 9.14 2.83 14.40
CA LEU A 45 10.04 2.85 13.25
C LEU A 45 9.70 4.01 12.31
N LEU A 46 8.41 4.20 12.00
CA LEU A 46 7.96 5.28 11.12
C LEU A 46 8.20 6.67 11.71
N ASP A 47 8.05 6.83 13.03
CA ASP A 47 8.27 8.10 13.72
C ASP A 47 9.76 8.45 13.80
N GLN A 48 10.60 7.48 14.16
CA GLN A 48 12.00 7.74 14.49
C GLN A 48 12.96 7.57 13.31
N GLN A 49 12.63 6.70 12.35
CA GLN A 49 13.48 6.38 11.21
C GLN A 49 12.66 6.26 9.90
N PRO A 50 11.87 7.28 9.52
CA PRO A 50 10.97 7.20 8.37
C PRO A 50 11.67 6.86 7.06
N ALA A 51 12.92 7.33 6.86
CA ALA A 51 13.70 7.06 5.65
C ALA A 51 14.07 5.58 5.48
N ALA A 52 14.06 4.79 6.57
CA ALA A 52 14.32 3.36 6.51
C ALA A 52 13.09 2.54 6.10
N ALA A 53 11.89 3.12 6.12
CA ALA A 53 10.64 2.40 5.88
C ALA A 53 9.94 2.90 4.60
N LEU A 54 10.04 2.12 3.52
CA LEU A 54 9.36 2.43 2.27
C LEU A 54 7.87 2.07 2.31
N GLN A 55 7.57 0.86 2.79
CA GLN A 55 6.23 0.38 3.09
C GLN A 55 6.31 -0.60 4.24
N VAL A 56 5.40 -0.45 5.20
CA VAL A 56 5.23 -1.36 6.33
C VAL A 56 3.92 -2.14 6.14
N LEU A 57 3.95 -3.44 6.42
CA LEU A 57 2.77 -4.31 6.40
C LEU A 57 2.59 -4.96 7.78
N LEU A 58 1.37 -4.90 8.30
CA LEU A 58 0.99 -5.68 9.48
C LEU A 58 0.43 -7.04 9.03
N THR A 59 0.89 -8.11 9.66
CA THR A 59 0.50 -9.49 9.39
C THR A 59 -0.27 -10.06 10.58
N TYR A 60 -1.20 -10.99 10.31
CA TYR A 60 -1.98 -11.70 11.32
C TYR A 60 -1.64 -13.19 11.33
#